data_AF-A0A6B3HPB7-F1
#
_entry.id   AF-A0A6B3HPB7-F1
#
_cell.length_a   1.000
_cell.length_b   1.000
_cell.length_c   1.000
_cell.angle_alpha   90.00
_cell.angle_beta   90.00
_cell.angle_gamma   90.00
#
_symmetry.space_group_name_H-M   'P 1'
#
loop_
_entity.id
_entity.type
_entity.pdbx_description
1 polymer ?
#
loop_
_entity_poly.entity_id
_entity_poly.type
_entity_poly.pdbx_seq_one_letter_code
_entity_poly.pdbx_strand_id
1 'polypeptide(L)'
;VDAAKQYAQLDRAPYREVDVHELLDSTLLMLSGKIGPQMRLVKEYDRSLPQVPAYPAELNQVWTNLIDNAVQAIGGAGGEGTLTVRTAREGDRMLVEFRD
;
A
#
# COMPACT_ATOMS: atom_id res chain seq x y z
N VAL A 1 4.60 3.33 27.42
CA VAL A 1 4.09 1.98 27.08
C VAL A 1 2.60 1.97 26.69
N ASP A 2 1.94 3.13 26.59
CA ASP A 2 0.52 3.23 26.26
C ASP A 2 0.19 3.66 24.83
N ALA A 3 1.15 4.23 24.09
CA ALA A 3 0.93 4.63 22.69
C ALA A 3 0.62 3.43 21.79
N ALA A 4 1.36 2.32 21.92
CA ALA A 4 1.16 1.13 21.08
C ALA A 4 -0.21 0.43 21.30
N LYS A 5 -0.85 0.63 22.47
CA LYS A 5 -2.14 0.02 22.79
C LYS A 5 -3.33 0.83 22.27
N GLN A 6 -3.25 2.16 22.22
CA GLN A 6 -4.31 3.00 21.66
C GLN A 6 -4.47 2.85 20.14
N TYR A 7 -3.40 2.52 19.42
CA TYR A 7 -3.46 2.22 17.98
C TYR A 7 -4.11 0.87 17.65
N ALA A 8 -4.22 -0.06 18.62
CA ALA A 8 -4.78 -1.38 18.40
C ALA A 8 -6.33 -1.44 18.45
N GLN A 9 -6.99 -0.36 18.88
CA GLN A 9 -8.40 -0.38 19.32
C GLN A 9 -9.32 0.68 18.71
N LEU A 10 -8.88 1.48 17.74
CA LEU A 10 -9.75 2.42 17.04
C LEU A 10 -10.05 1.89 15.64
N ASP A 11 -11.25 1.34 15.46
CA ASP A 11 -11.85 0.87 14.21
C ASP A 11 -11.11 -0.25 13.44
N ARG A 12 -11.00 -1.45 14.04
CA ARG A 12 -10.80 -2.65 13.21
C ARG A 12 -12.04 -2.80 12.32
N ALA A 13 -11.95 -2.30 11.09
CA ALA A 13 -12.87 -2.63 10.02
C ALA A 13 -13.05 -4.16 9.99
N PRO A 14 -14.28 -4.65 9.80
CA PRO A 14 -14.57 -6.07 9.92
C PRO A 14 -13.66 -6.90 9.01
N TYR A 15 -13.23 -8.05 9.51
CA TYR A 15 -12.57 -9.06 8.69
C TYR A 15 -13.51 -9.44 7.54
N ARG A 16 -13.05 -9.31 6.31
CA ARG A 16 -13.87 -9.55 5.12
C ARG A 16 -13.02 -9.96 3.92
N GLU A 17 -13.67 -10.53 2.92
CA GLU A 17 -13.08 -10.66 1.59
C GLU A 17 -12.85 -9.27 1.00
N VAL A 18 -11.64 -9.02 0.50
CA VAL A 18 -11.25 -7.75 -0.08
C VAL A 18 -10.63 -7.92 -1.45
N ASP A 19 -10.93 -6.98 -2.33
CA ASP A 19 -10.13 -6.74 -3.53
C ASP A 19 -8.91 -5.90 -3.14
N VAL A 20 -7.72 -6.49 -3.25
CA VAL A 20 -6.45 -5.83 -2.90
C VAL A 20 -6.13 -4.69 -3.86
N HIS A 21 -6.54 -4.75 -5.12
CA HIS A 21 -6.29 -3.69 -6.09
C HIS A 21 -7.12 -2.45 -5.76
N GLU A 22 -8.39 -2.61 -5.37
CA GLU A 22 -9.23 -1.49 -4.95
C GLU A 22 -8.66 -0.79 -3.71
N LEU A 23 -8.20 -1.56 -2.73
CA LEU A 23 -7.59 -1.01 -1.52
C LEU A 23 -6.25 -0.30 -1.82
N LEU A 24 -5.41 -0.87 -2.67
CA LEU A 24 -4.16 -0.23 -3.12
C LEU A 24 -4.43 1.06 -3.89
N ASP A 25 -5.41 1.06 -4.79
CA ASP A 25 -5.77 2.24 -5.57
C ASP A 25 -6.31 3.37 -4.69
N SER A 26 -7.15 3.04 -3.69
CA SER A 26 -7.60 3.99 -2.68
C SER A 26 -6.44 4.58 -1.89
N THR A 27 -5.53 3.73 -1.42
CA THR A 27 -4.34 4.17 -0.66
C THR A 27 -3.44 5.08 -1.49
N LEU A 28 -3.14 4.71 -2.73
CA LEU A 28 -2.33 5.51 -3.65
C LEU A 28 -3.01 6.85 -3.99
N LEU A 29 -4.33 6.86 -4.14
CA LEU A 29 -5.08 8.10 -4.37
C LEU A 29 -5.00 9.04 -3.17
N MET A 30 -5.16 8.53 -1.95
CA MET A 30 -5.02 9.33 -0.72
C MET A 30 -3.62 9.94 -0.57
N LEU A 31 -2.59 9.23 -1.04
CA LEU A 31 -1.19 9.67 -0.98
C LEU A 31 -0.73 10.43 -2.22
N SER A 32 -1.60 10.62 -3.23
CA SER A 32 -1.26 11.30 -4.48
C SER A 32 -0.70 12.70 -4.30
N GLY A 33 -1.13 13.44 -3.26
CA GLY A 33 -0.57 14.76 -2.95
C GLY A 33 0.86 14.73 -2.38
N LYS A 34 1.29 13.60 -1.82
CA LYS A 34 2.68 13.39 -1.37
C LYS A 34 3.57 12.86 -2.49
N ILE A 35 3.00 12.09 -3.41
CA ILE A 35 3.69 11.64 -4.62
C ILE A 35 3.89 12.88 -5.51
N GLY A 36 5.09 13.45 -5.46
CA GLY A 36 5.41 14.67 -6.20
C GLY A 36 5.22 14.51 -7.71
N PRO A 37 4.98 15.62 -8.44
CA PRO A 37 4.72 15.58 -9.89
C PRO A 37 5.89 15.04 -10.72
N GLN A 38 7.10 15.01 -10.15
CA GLN A 38 8.32 14.49 -10.78
C GLN A 38 8.51 12.98 -10.55
N MET A 39 7.68 12.36 -9.70
CA MET A 39 7.73 10.94 -9.41
C MET A 39 6.80 10.19 -10.36
N ARG A 40 7.30 9.09 -10.92
CA ARG A 40 6.49 8.19 -11.74
C ARG A 40 5.86 7.13 -10.85
N LEU A 41 4.53 7.02 -10.88
CA LEU A 41 3.82 5.89 -10.27
C LEU A 41 3.54 4.83 -11.33
N VAL A 42 4.02 3.60 -11.12
CA VAL A 42 3.76 2.44 -11.96
C VAL A 42 2.95 1.41 -11.18
N LYS A 43 1.87 0.90 -11.79
CA LYS A 43 1.00 -0.13 -11.20
C LYS A 43 1.05 -1.39 -12.05
N GLU A 44 1.59 -2.46 -11.50
CA GLU A 44 1.70 -3.77 -12.14
C GLU A 44 0.79 -4.76 -11.42
N TYR A 45 -0.51 -4.67 -11.70
CA TYR A 45 -1.50 -5.49 -11.02
C TYR A 45 -1.80 -6.77 -11.80
N ASP A 46 -1.54 -7.92 -11.18
CA ASP A 46 -2.04 -9.20 -11.67
C ASP A 46 -3.55 -9.30 -11.41
N ARG A 47 -4.33 -9.06 -12.46
CA ARG A 47 -5.80 -9.07 -12.42
C ARG A 47 -6.41 -10.47 -12.33
N SER A 48 -5.59 -11.53 -12.37
CA SER A 48 -6.06 -12.91 -12.16
C SER A 48 -6.15 -13.29 -10.68
N LEU A 49 -5.65 -12.43 -9.78
CA LEU A 49 -5.66 -12.70 -8.36
C LEU A 49 -7.09 -12.67 -7.77
N PRO A 50 -7.43 -13.62 -6.89
CA PRO A 50 -8.73 -13.62 -6.23
C PRO A 50 -8.79 -12.55 -5.13
N GLN A 51 -10.00 -12.31 -4.63
CA GLN A 51 -10.18 -11.65 -3.35
C GLN A 51 -9.53 -12.47 -2.23
N VAL A 52 -9.07 -11.77 -1.19
CA VAL A 52 -8.45 -12.40 -0.02
C VAL A 52 -9.15 -11.98 1.26
N PRO A 53 -9.27 -12.87 2.24
CA PRO A 53 -9.83 -12.51 3.53
C PRO A 53 -8.78 -11.73 4.34
N ALA A 54 -9.11 -10.51 4.74
CA ALA A 54 -8.19 -9.62 5.46
C ALA A 54 -8.91 -8.58 6.34
N TYR A 55 -8.11 -7.82 7.09
CA TYR A 55 -8.53 -6.58 7.74
C TYR A 55 -8.13 -5.38 6.85
N PRO A 56 -9.06 -4.77 6.09
CA PRO A 56 -8.72 -3.71 5.13
C PRO A 56 -7.97 -2.53 5.77
N ALA A 57 -8.39 -2.13 6.98
CA ALA A 57 -7.78 -1.02 7.70
C ALA A 57 -6.31 -1.30 8.08
N GLU A 58 -6.01 -2.53 8.52
CA GLU A 58 -4.65 -2.92 8.88
C GLU A 58 -3.74 -2.99 7.64
N LEU A 59 -4.25 -3.50 6.51
CA LEU A 59 -3.51 -3.51 5.23
C LEU A 59 -3.21 -2.08 4.74
N ASN A 60 -4.22 -1.21 4.73
CA ASN A 60 -4.03 0.18 4.32
C ASN A 60 -3.01 0.90 5.20
N GLN A 61 -2.94 0.60 6.50
CA GLN A 61 -1.92 1.18 7.39
C GLN A 61 -0.51 0.72 7.01
N VAL A 62 -0.32 -0.58 6.74
CA VAL A 62 0.98 -1.11 6.31
C VAL A 62 1.41 -0.48 4.99
N TRP A 63 0.52 -0.44 3.99
CA TRP A 63 0.85 0.12 2.69
C TRP A 63 1.08 1.63 2.74
N THR A 64 0.31 2.36 3.54
CA THR A 64 0.54 3.79 3.76
C THR A 64 1.96 4.04 4.26
N ASN A 65 2.44 3.25 5.22
CA ASN A 65 3.79 3.38 5.74
C ASN A 65 4.86 3.03 4.68
N LEU A 66 4.65 1.96 3.91
CA LEU A 66 5.61 1.56 2.86
C LEU A 66 5.69 2.60 1.73
N ILE A 67 4.54 3.10 1.28
CA ILE A 67 4.48 4.14 0.25
C ILE A 67 5.08 5.45 0.76
N ASP A 68 4.79 5.85 2.00
CA ASP A 68 5.35 7.07 2.59
C ASP A 68 6.88 7.00 2.68
N ASN A 69 7.43 5.84 3.09
CA ASN A 69 8.87 5.61 3.12
C ASN A 69 9.50 5.72 1.71
N ALA A 70 8.91 5.07 0.71
CA ALA A 70 9.37 5.15 -0.68
C ALA A 70 9.34 6.58 -1.21
N VAL A 71 8.26 7.32 -0.94
CA VAL A 71 8.12 8.71 -1.36
C VAL A 71 9.18 9.59 -0.71
N GLN A 72 9.45 9.41 0.59
CA GLN A 72 10.50 10.14 1.28
C GLN A 72 11.90 9.81 0.72
N ALA A 73 12.18 8.54 0.42
CA ALA A 73 13.47 8.11 -0.13
C ALA A 73 13.76 8.75 -1.50
N ILE A 74 12.80 8.67 -2.44
CA ILE A 74 12.93 9.31 -3.76
C ILE A 74 13.00 10.84 -3.62
N GLY A 75 12.18 11.43 -2.73
CA GLY A 75 12.21 12.86 -2.44
C GLY A 75 13.57 13.34 -1.96
N GLY A 76 14.22 12.57 -1.07
CA GLY A 76 15.56 12.84 -0.56
C GLY A 76 16.66 12.66 -1.61
N ALA A 77 16.42 11.87 -2.66
CA ALA A 77 17.36 11.62 -3.77
C ALA A 77 17.27 12.64 -4.93
N GLY A 78 16.46 13.69 -4.79
CA GLY A 78 16.29 14.74 -5.81
C GLY A 78 14.88 14.82 -6.41
N GLY A 79 13.94 13.98 -5.95
CA GLY A 79 12.52 14.07 -6.31
C GLY A 79 12.14 13.39 -7.64
N GLU A 80 13.12 12.94 -8.42
CA GLU A 80 12.93 12.16 -9.64
C GLU A 80 13.13 10.67 -9.33
N GLY A 81 12.13 9.84 -9.61
CA GLY A 81 12.19 8.41 -9.33
C GLY A 81 10.90 7.68 -9.72
N THR A 82 10.87 6.37 -9.54
CA THR A 82 9.71 5.54 -9.91
C THR A 82 9.26 4.68 -8.75
N LEU A 83 8.09 4.98 -8.19
CA LEU A 83 7.40 4.07 -7.28
C LEU A 83 6.61 3.05 -8.10
N THR A 84 6.98 1.78 -8.01
CA THR A 84 6.25 0.66 -8.60
C THR A 84 5.52 -0.12 -7.53
N VAL A 85 4.20 -0.33 -7.72
CA VAL A 85 3.38 -1.20 -6.89
C VAL A 85 2.96 -2.41 -7.72
N ARG A 86 3.38 -3.60 -7.30
CA ARG A 86 3.15 -4.85 -8.02
C ARG A 86 2.35 -5.82 -7.18
N THR A 87 1.38 -6.49 -7.81
CA THR A 87 0.72 -7.67 -7.21
C THR A 87 0.99 -8.89 -8.07
N ALA A 88 1.22 -10.03 -7.44
CA ALA A 88 1.47 -11.30 -8.15
C ALA A 88 1.04 -12.50 -7.29
N ARG A 89 0.81 -13.64 -7.93
CA ARG A 89 0.70 -14.92 -7.22
C ARG A 89 2.08 -15.53 -7.02
N GLU A 90 2.42 -15.87 -5.78
CA GLU A 90 3.64 -16.58 -5.43
C GLU A 90 3.26 -17.89 -4.73
N GLY A 91 3.19 -18.98 -5.50
CA GLY A 91 2.65 -20.26 -5.03
C GLY A 91 1.20 -20.12 -4.56
N ASP A 92 0.97 -20.40 -3.28
CA ASP A 92 -0.34 -20.28 -2.63
C ASP A 92 -0.58 -18.93 -1.95
N ARG A 93 0.35 -17.97 -2.12
CA ARG A 93 0.27 -16.65 -1.51
C ARG A 93 0.06 -15.56 -2.55
N MET A 94 -0.55 -14.47 -2.11
CA MET A 94 -0.55 -13.22 -2.83
C MET A 94 0.65 -12.39 -2.38
N LEU A 95 1.42 -11.91 -3.35
CA LEU A 95 2.50 -10.93 -3.16
C LEU A 95 1.96 -9.54 -3.44
N VAL A 96 2.27 -8.60 -2.55
CA VAL A 96 2.17 -7.16 -2.79
C VAL A 96 3.57 -6.58 -2.58
N GLU A 97 4.16 -6.04 -3.64
CA GLU A 97 5.53 -5.50 -3.67
C GLU A 97 5.49 -3.99 -3.92
N PHE A 98 6.35 -3.26 -3.20
CA PHE A 98 6.62 -1.84 -3.39
C PHE A 98 8.10 -1.68 -3.73
N ARG A 99 8.40 -0.94 -4.78
CA ARG A 99 9.78 -0.68 -5.24
C ARG A 99 9.93 0.81 -5.56
N ASP A 100 11.00 1.42 -5.05
CA ASP A 100 11.36 2.83 -5.24
C ASP A 100 12.76 3.02 -5.82
#